data_AF-A0A7K5YRZ7-F1
#
_entry.id   AF-A0A7K5YRZ7-F1
#
_cell.length_a   1.000
_cell.length_b   1.000
_cell.length_c   1.000
_cell.angle_alpha   90.00
_cell.angle_beta   90.00
_cell.angle_gamma   90.00
#
_symmetry.space_group_name_H-M   'P 1'
#
loop_
_entity.id
_entity.type
_entity.pdbx_description
1 polymer ?
#
loop_
_entity_poly.entity_id
_entity_poly.type
_entity_poly.pdbx_seq_one_letter_code
_entity_poly.pdbx_strand_id
1 'polypeptide(L)'
;FLLHPGIAYLVLAGFPRYSEDEEYVLVNNKCQCVTVTSKFVPSKEDPNEKILERNIRIVVPLKARENISDPTSPLRTKFVYRLTELCKKRDPVEIELGGEIYQAQQSTSSDEPETCYTYNRDECYTTTFPFLYHGTITNVQAVLTPQSCYTD
;
A
#
# COMPACT_ATOMS: atom_id res chain seq x y z
N PHE A 1 -42.60 52.90 -22.41
CA PHE A 1 -43.45 51.78 -22.87
C PHE A 1 -42.53 50.86 -23.66
N LEU A 2 -42.06 49.70 -23.21
CA LEU A 2 -42.60 48.68 -22.30
C LEU A 2 -41.44 47.93 -21.61
N LEU A 3 -41.71 47.46 -20.39
CA LEU A 3 -40.95 46.52 -19.53
C LEU A 3 -40.58 45.22 -20.29
N HIS A 4 -39.51 44.45 -20.02
CA HIS A 4 -39.16 43.70 -18.79
C HIS A 4 -37.91 42.79 -19.06
N PRO A 5 -37.43 41.92 -18.13
CA PRO A 5 -36.37 42.13 -17.15
C PRO A 5 -35.15 41.19 -17.33
N GLY A 6 -34.16 41.31 -16.45
CA GLY A 6 -32.83 40.71 -16.59
C GLY A 6 -32.71 39.19 -16.48
N ILE A 7 -31.54 38.71 -16.89
CA ILE A 7 -30.98 37.41 -16.50
C ILE A 7 -29.55 37.69 -16.03
N ALA A 8 -29.39 37.90 -14.73
CA ALA A 8 -28.09 37.74 -14.10
C ALA A 8 -27.80 36.23 -14.07
N TYR A 9 -26.85 35.78 -14.90
CA TYR A 9 -26.29 34.45 -14.77
C TYR A 9 -25.56 34.38 -13.42
N LEU A 10 -26.20 33.78 -12.42
CA LEU A 10 -25.50 33.27 -11.25
C LEU A 10 -24.61 32.13 -11.74
N VAL A 11 -23.35 32.45 -12.06
CA VAL A 11 -22.30 31.44 -12.14
C VAL A 11 -22.05 30.98 -10.71
N LEU A 12 -22.85 30.01 -10.26
CA LEU A 12 -22.49 29.16 -9.13
C LEU A 12 -21.25 28.38 -9.58
N ALA A 13 -20.08 28.99 -9.40
CA ALA A 13 -18.83 28.26 -9.32
C ALA A 13 -18.96 27.35 -8.09
N GLY A 14 -19.53 26.17 -8.30
CA GLY A 14 -19.50 25.10 -7.33
C GLY A 14 -18.03 24.78 -7.09
N PHE A 15 -17.46 25.31 -6.01
CA PHE A 15 -16.28 24.73 -5.42
C PHE A 15 -16.57 23.23 -5.28
N PRO A 16 -15.72 22.33 -5.82
CA PRO A 16 -15.90 20.93 -5.56
C PRO A 16 -15.89 20.77 -4.04
N ARG A 17 -17.07 20.49 -3.47
CA ARG A 17 -17.16 20.03 -2.09
C ARG A 17 -16.48 18.68 -2.13
N TYR A 18 -15.17 18.67 -1.83
CA TYR A 18 -14.50 17.47 -1.37
C TYR A 18 -15.43 16.88 -0.32
N SER A 19 -15.98 15.72 -0.61
CA SER A 19 -16.80 14.93 0.30
C SER A 19 -15.97 14.72 1.55
N GLU A 20 -16.24 15.52 2.60
CA GLU A 20 -15.51 15.48 3.87
C GLU A 20 -15.66 14.11 4.58
N ASP A 21 -16.54 13.26 4.05
CA ASP A 21 -16.85 11.92 4.54
C ASP A 21 -16.04 10.79 3.90
N GLU A 22 -15.18 11.06 2.93
CA GLU A 22 -14.39 10.01 2.27
C GLU A 22 -13.24 9.52 3.17
N GLU A 23 -13.19 8.21 3.37
CA GLU A 23 -12.07 7.55 4.06
C GLU A 23 -10.92 7.37 3.07
N TYR A 24 -9.74 7.87 3.43
CA TYR A 24 -8.54 7.83 2.59
C TYR A 24 -7.64 6.68 3.00
N VAL A 25 -7.17 5.88 2.04
CA VAL A 25 -6.12 4.88 2.28
C VAL A 25 -4.76 5.56 2.22
N LEU A 26 -4.07 5.62 3.36
CA LEU A 26 -2.74 6.22 3.48
C LEU A 26 -1.62 5.20 3.23
N VAL A 27 -1.83 3.96 3.69
CA VAL A 27 -0.89 2.85 3.53
C VAL A 27 -1.66 1.59 3.19
N ASN A 28 -1.18 0.86 2.18
CA ASN A 28 -1.62 -0.49 1.87
C ASN A 28 -0.37 -1.37 1.63
N ASN A 29 0.26 -1.79 2.72
CA ASN A 29 1.49 -2.55 2.67
C ASN A 29 1.15 -4.06 2.57
N LYS A 30 1.36 -4.65 1.39
CA LYS A 30 1.11 -6.07 1.12
C LYS A 30 2.16 -7.01 1.74
N CYS A 31 3.39 -6.52 1.94
CA CYS A 31 4.53 -7.26 2.47
C CYS A 31 4.36 -7.61 3.97
N GLN A 32 3.88 -6.65 4.76
CA GLN A 32 3.61 -6.77 6.20
C GLN A 32 2.10 -6.88 6.53
N CYS A 33 1.24 -6.89 5.51
CA CYS A 33 -0.22 -6.93 5.62
C CYS A 33 -0.81 -5.89 6.58
N VAL A 34 -0.42 -4.62 6.35
CA VAL A 34 -0.89 -3.47 7.14
C VAL A 34 -1.65 -2.50 6.25
N THR A 35 -2.85 -2.13 6.70
CA THR A 35 -3.66 -1.08 6.08
C THR A 35 -3.82 0.07 7.06
N VAL A 36 -3.52 1.28 6.61
CA VAL A 36 -3.75 2.51 7.39
C VAL A 36 -4.68 3.40 6.60
N THR A 37 -5.79 3.79 7.22
CA THR A 37 -6.75 4.73 6.65
C THR A 37 -6.88 5.96 7.53
N SER A 38 -7.40 7.05 6.98
CA SER A 38 -7.71 8.26 7.73
C SER A 38 -9.02 8.88 7.26
N LYS A 39 -9.76 9.46 8.20
CA LYS A 39 -10.99 10.18 7.93
C LYS A 39 -11.12 11.35 8.91
N PHE A 40 -11.62 12.48 8.44
CA PHE A 40 -12.06 13.55 9.33
C PHE A 40 -13.50 13.27 9.78
N VAL A 41 -13.74 13.32 11.08
CA VAL A 41 -15.07 13.19 11.67
C VAL A 41 -15.40 14.45 12.47
N PRO A 42 -16.66 14.93 12.46
CA PRO A 42 -17.06 16.06 13.29
C PRO A 42 -16.89 15.69 14.78
N SER A 43 -16.37 16.63 15.57
CA SER A 43 -16.27 16.47 17.02
C SER A 43 -17.67 16.39 17.64
N LYS A 44 -17.83 15.54 18.66
CA LYS A 44 -19.11 15.42 19.39
C LYS A 44 -19.29 16.55 20.39
N GLU A 45 -18.18 17.16 20.81
CA GLU A 45 -18.10 18.16 21.86
C GLU A 45 -18.14 19.60 21.30
N ASP A 46 -17.51 19.85 20.16
CA ASP A 46 -17.50 21.16 19.49
C ASP A 46 -17.84 21.03 17.99
N PRO A 47 -18.97 21.57 17.51
CA PRO A 47 -19.35 21.51 16.11
C PRO A 47 -18.41 22.29 15.16
N ASN A 48 -17.52 23.14 15.68
CA ASN A 48 -16.51 23.86 14.88
C ASN A 48 -15.20 23.09 14.71
N GLU A 49 -15.03 21.98 15.43
CA GLU A 49 -13.82 21.16 15.37
C GLU A 49 -14.04 19.86 14.58
N LYS A 50 -12.96 19.40 13.96
CA LYS A 50 -12.90 18.10 13.29
C LYS A 50 -11.78 17.27 13.88
N ILE A 51 -12.07 16.00 14.11
CA ILE A 51 -11.14 15.02 14.63
C ILE A 51 -10.59 14.24 13.43
N LEU A 52 -9.27 14.15 13.32
CA LEU A 52 -8.62 13.26 12.35
C LEU A 52 -8.52 11.86 12.96
N GLU A 53 -9.42 10.97 12.56
CA GLU A 53 -9.33 9.55 12.90
C GLU A 53 -8.33 8.86 11.97
N ARG A 54 -7.50 7.98 12.55
CA ARG A 54 -6.54 7.16 11.83
C ARG A 54 -6.70 5.71 12.24
N ASN A 55 -7.21 4.87 11.34
CA ASN A 55 -7.44 3.46 11.60
C ASN A 55 -6.25 2.65 11.10
N ILE A 56 -5.74 1.75 11.94
CA ILE A 56 -4.63 0.87 11.61
C ILE A 56 -5.10 -0.58 11.75
N ARG A 57 -5.08 -1.32 10.64
CA ARG A 57 -5.41 -2.74 10.58
C ARG A 57 -4.16 -3.55 10.26
N ILE A 58 -3.82 -4.50 11.13
CA ILE A 58 -2.67 -5.40 11.00
C ILE A 58 -3.18 -6.84 10.98
N VAL A 59 -2.75 -7.64 10.00
CA VAL A 59 -3.01 -9.09 9.96
C VAL A 59 -1.73 -9.84 10.28
N VAL A 60 -1.72 -10.58 11.40
CA VAL A 60 -0.54 -11.32 11.87
C VAL A 60 -0.59 -12.77 11.37
N PRO A 61 0.36 -13.21 10.52
CA PRO A 61 0.39 -14.57 10.01
C PRO A 61 1.08 -15.52 11.00
N LEU A 62 0.29 -16.24 11.80
CA LEU A 62 0.78 -17.10 12.88
C LEU A 62 1.62 -18.30 12.43
N LYS A 63 1.62 -18.62 11.13
CA LYS A 63 2.40 -19.72 10.53
C LYS A 63 3.45 -19.22 9.54
N ALA A 64 3.70 -17.91 9.49
CA ALA A 64 4.75 -17.37 8.63
C ALA A 64 6.13 -17.75 9.15
N ARG A 65 7.03 -17.91 8.18
CA ARG A 65 8.44 -18.19 8.39
C ARG A 65 9.22 -16.88 8.58
N GLU A 66 10.39 -16.93 9.20
CA GLU A 66 11.26 -15.75 9.31
C GLU A 66 11.74 -15.28 7.93
N ASN A 67 12.15 -16.21 7.07
CA ASN A 67 12.36 -15.95 5.66
C ASN A 67 11.25 -16.66 4.87
N ILE A 68 10.28 -15.89 4.34
CA ILE A 68 9.13 -16.46 3.64
C ILE A 68 9.53 -17.21 2.35
N SER A 69 10.68 -16.88 1.76
CA SER A 69 11.20 -17.59 0.57
C SER A 69 11.96 -18.87 0.91
N ASP A 70 12.32 -19.06 2.19
CA ASP A 70 12.99 -20.26 2.68
C ASP A 70 12.05 -21.07 3.59
N PRO A 71 11.49 -22.19 3.08
CA PRO A 71 10.56 -23.02 3.84
C PRO A 71 11.20 -23.71 5.05
N THR A 72 12.54 -23.75 5.12
CA THR A 72 13.30 -24.36 6.23
C THR A 72 13.53 -23.40 7.39
N SER A 73 13.36 -22.10 7.18
CA SER A 73 13.53 -21.10 8.22
C SER A 73 12.52 -21.30 9.38
N PRO A 74 12.85 -20.90 10.62
CA PRO A 74 11.94 -21.10 11.75
C PRO A 74 10.67 -20.26 11.60
N LEU A 75 9.65 -20.61 12.40
CA LEU A 75 8.43 -19.80 12.46
C LEU A 75 8.74 -18.46 13.12
N ARG A 76 8.21 -17.38 12.52
CA ARG A 76 8.35 -16.04 13.08
C ARG A 76 7.44 -15.89 14.29
N THR A 77 8.03 -15.46 15.41
CA THR A 77 7.31 -15.20 16.67
C THR A 77 7.24 -13.71 17.02
N LYS A 78 8.06 -12.88 16.38
CA LYS A 78 8.14 -11.43 16.62
C LYS A 78 7.84 -10.65 15.34
N PHE A 79 6.89 -9.72 15.44
CA PHE A 79 6.46 -8.85 14.36
C PHE A 79 6.65 -7.40 14.80
N VAL A 80 7.39 -6.60 14.04
CA VAL A 80 7.74 -5.22 14.38
C VAL A 80 7.28 -4.30 13.26
N TYR A 81 6.30 -3.46 13.55
CA TYR A 81 5.75 -2.51 12.59
C TYR A 81 6.20 -1.10 12.96
N ARG A 82 6.88 -0.42 12.04
CA ARG A 82 7.31 0.97 12.21
C ARG A 82 6.53 1.82 11.22
N LEU A 83 5.72 2.76 11.72
CA LEU A 83 4.92 3.64 10.85
C LEU A 83 5.79 4.44 9.87
N THR A 84 7.00 4.83 10.30
CA THR A 84 7.97 5.51 9.43
C THR A 84 8.39 4.66 8.25
N GLU A 85 8.49 3.33 8.41
CA GLU A 85 8.82 2.40 7.33
C GLU A 85 7.60 2.12 6.46
N LEU A 86 6.44 1.89 7.07
CA LEU A 86 5.18 1.61 6.39
C LEU A 86 4.71 2.77 5.50
N CYS A 87 4.98 4.01 5.89
CA CYS A 87 4.58 5.21 5.13
C CYS A 87 5.63 5.65 4.09
N LYS A 88 6.75 4.93 3.94
CA LYS A 88 7.75 5.29 2.92
C LYS A 88 7.18 5.07 1.53
N LYS A 89 7.29 6.10 0.70
CA LYS A 89 7.03 6.02 -0.73
C LYS A 89 8.35 5.78 -1.44
N ARG A 90 8.50 4.58 -2.00
CA ARG A 90 9.72 4.16 -2.74
C ARG A 90 9.61 4.50 -4.23
N ASP A 91 8.40 4.56 -4.76
CA ASP A 91 8.19 4.83 -6.17
C ASP A 91 8.53 6.29 -6.49
N PRO A 92 9.36 6.54 -7.52
CA PRO A 92 9.60 7.89 -7.99
C PRO A 92 8.31 8.48 -8.59
N VAL A 93 8.18 9.79 -8.51
CA VAL A 93 7.04 10.51 -9.06
C VAL A 93 7.50 11.53 -10.09
N GLU A 94 6.69 11.71 -11.13
CA GLU A 94 6.88 12.76 -12.11
C GLU A 94 6.34 14.08 -11.58
N ILE A 95 7.17 15.12 -11.66
CA ILE A 95 6.82 16.50 -11.31
C ILE A 95 7.08 17.41 -12.50
N GLU A 96 6.13 18.29 -12.80
CA GLU A 96 6.29 19.29 -13.86
C GLU A 96 6.82 20.59 -13.25
N LEU A 97 7.94 21.09 -13.77
CA LEU A 97 8.54 22.36 -13.37
C LEU A 97 8.89 23.16 -14.62
N GLY A 98 8.23 24.30 -14.82
CA GLY A 98 8.53 25.19 -15.95
C GLY A 98 8.23 24.60 -17.34
N GLY A 99 7.29 23.65 -17.44
CA GLY A 99 6.93 22.98 -18.70
C GLY A 99 7.77 21.75 -19.02
N GLU A 100 8.68 21.34 -18.14
CA GLU A 100 9.48 20.13 -18.27
C GLU A 100 9.12 19.13 -17.16
N ILE A 101 9.16 17.83 -17.48
CA ILE A 101 8.85 16.73 -16.56
C ILE A 101 10.15 16.19 -15.96
N TYR A 102 10.19 16.13 -14.64
CA TYR A 102 11.31 15.60 -13.86
C TYR A 102 10.87 14.40 -13.02
N GLN A 103 11.76 13.42 -12.86
CA GLN A 103 11.56 12.30 -11.94
C GLN A 103 12.14 12.65 -10.57
N ALA A 104 11.31 12.62 -9.53
CA ALA A 104 11.69 12.97 -8.17
C ALA A 104 11.41 11.83 -7.19
N GLN A 105 12.35 11.58 -6.28
CA GLN A 105 12.16 10.64 -5.20
C GLN A 105 11.48 11.32 -4.01
N GLN A 106 10.41 10.72 -3.48
CA GLN A 106 9.62 11.31 -2.39
C GLN A 106 10.14 10.96 -0.98
N SER A 107 11.19 10.15 -0.87
CA SER A 107 11.73 9.67 0.41
C SER A 107 13.25 9.75 0.46
N THR A 108 13.79 9.95 1.67
CA THR A 108 15.22 10.25 1.91
C THR A 108 16.10 9.03 2.17
N SER A 109 15.56 7.80 2.19
CA SER A 109 16.30 6.60 2.62
C SER A 109 16.22 5.43 1.64
N SER A 110 17.40 4.83 1.44
CA SER A 110 17.88 3.77 0.55
C SER A 110 17.08 2.47 0.39
N ASP A 111 17.44 1.76 -0.70
CA ASP A 111 17.00 0.45 -1.22
C ASP A 111 17.16 -0.77 -0.28
N GLU A 112 17.06 -0.59 1.03
CA GLU A 112 17.13 -1.77 1.92
C GLU A 112 15.88 -2.64 1.75
N PRO A 113 16.07 -3.96 1.53
CA PRO A 113 14.96 -4.86 1.31
C PRO A 113 14.08 -4.93 2.56
N GLU A 114 12.79 -4.69 2.40
CA GLU A 114 11.82 -4.83 3.48
C GLU A 114 11.66 -6.31 3.84
N THR A 115 11.65 -6.60 5.14
CA THR A 115 11.32 -7.96 5.60
C THR A 115 9.81 -8.19 5.51
N CYS A 116 9.40 -9.08 4.62
CA CYS A 116 8.00 -9.45 4.46
C CYS A 116 7.53 -10.52 5.45
N TYR A 117 6.29 -10.35 5.90
CA TYR A 117 5.60 -11.23 6.84
C TYR A 117 4.58 -12.11 6.12
N THR A 118 4.03 -11.62 5.02
CA THR A 118 3.04 -12.31 4.18
C THR A 118 3.51 -12.38 2.74
N TYR A 119 3.02 -13.39 2.02
CA TYR A 119 3.15 -13.44 0.56
C TYR A 119 2.21 -12.42 -0.08
N ASN A 120 2.67 -11.75 -1.14
CA ASN A 120 1.79 -10.98 -2.01
C ASN A 120 1.02 -11.95 -2.93
N ARG A 121 -0.31 -11.82 -2.98
CA ARG A 121 -1.17 -12.67 -3.83
C ARG A 121 -0.88 -12.50 -5.31
N ASP A 122 -0.37 -11.35 -5.71
CA ASP A 122 -0.12 -11.00 -7.12
C ASP A 122 1.31 -11.35 -7.56
N GLU A 123 2.14 -11.89 -6.65
CA GLU A 123 3.53 -12.25 -6.95
C GLU A 123 3.74 -13.76 -6.86
N CYS A 124 4.58 -14.29 -7.74
CA CYS A 124 4.98 -15.68 -7.75
C CYS A 124 6.22 -15.90 -6.86
N TYR A 125 6.07 -16.69 -5.80
CA TYR A 125 7.19 -17.08 -4.94
C TYR A 125 7.61 -18.51 -5.25
N THR A 126 8.91 -18.71 -5.48
CA THR A 126 9.50 -20.01 -5.76
C THR A 126 10.71 -20.27 -4.89
N THR A 127 11.07 -21.53 -4.76
CA THR A 127 12.29 -21.97 -4.09
C THR A 127 12.93 -23.08 -4.90
N THR A 128 14.21 -23.37 -4.66
CA THR A 128 14.91 -24.49 -5.30
C THR A 128 15.41 -25.45 -4.24
N PHE A 129 15.34 -26.74 -4.54
CA PHE A 129 15.85 -27.76 -3.64
C PHE A 129 16.56 -28.87 -4.43
N PRO A 130 17.61 -29.48 -3.86
CA PRO A 130 18.30 -30.59 -4.48
C PRO A 130 17.41 -31.84 -4.47
N PHE A 131 17.24 -32.45 -5.63
CA PHE A 131 16.48 -33.68 -5.84
C PHE A 131 17.37 -34.76 -6.47
N LEU A 132 17.43 -35.94 -5.85
CA LEU A 132 18.21 -37.06 -6.34
C LEU A 132 17.39 -37.89 -7.34
N TYR A 133 17.87 -37.97 -8.58
CA TYR A 133 17.24 -38.73 -9.65
C TYR A 133 18.31 -39.52 -10.43
N HIS A 134 18.15 -40.85 -10.52
CA HIS A 134 19.12 -41.77 -11.16
C HIS A 134 20.58 -41.55 -10.73
N GLY A 135 20.81 -41.32 -9.43
CA GLY A 135 22.15 -41.11 -8.88
C GLY A 135 22.75 -39.72 -9.14
N THR A 136 22.04 -38.82 -9.83
CA THR A 136 22.45 -37.43 -10.05
C THR A 136 21.59 -36.48 -9.22
N ILE A 137 22.22 -35.50 -8.56
CA ILE A 137 21.51 -34.43 -7.86
C ILE A 137 21.19 -33.33 -8.87
N THR A 138 19.90 -33.00 -8.98
CA THR A 138 19.38 -31.92 -9.83
C THR A 138 18.65 -30.91 -8.96
N ASN A 139 18.88 -29.61 -9.19
CA ASN A 139 18.12 -28.57 -8.49
C ASN A 139 16.77 -28.40 -9.17
N VAL A 140 15.70 -28.74 -8.47
CA VAL A 140 14.33 -28.61 -8.97
C VAL A 140 13.69 -27.38 -8.34
N GLN A 141 12.96 -26.61 -9.15
CA GLN A 141 12.20 -25.47 -8.68
C GLN A 141 10.83 -25.93 -8.17
N ALA A 142 10.46 -25.49 -6.96
CA ALA A 142 9.13 -25.63 -6.40
C ALA A 142 8.47 -24.27 -6.22
N VAL A 143 7.15 -24.26 -6.39
CA VAL A 143 6.32 -23.07 -6.21
C VAL A 143 5.78 -23.02 -4.79
N LEU A 144 5.97 -21.90 -4.11
CA LEU A 144 5.44 -21.63 -2.77
C LEU A 144 4.01 -21.06 -2.82
N THR A 145 3.67 -20.33 -3.88
CA THR A 145 2.35 -19.73 -4.10
C THR A 145 1.74 -20.18 -5.44
N PRO A 146 1.16 -21.39 -5.54
CA PRO A 146 0.76 -21.99 -6.82
C PRO A 146 -0.20 -21.12 -7.64
N GLN A 147 -1.14 -20.45 -6.98
CA GLN A 147 -2.17 -19.68 -7.67
C GLN A 147 -1.62 -18.47 -8.45
N SER A 148 -0.49 -17.90 -8.05
CA SER A 148 0.10 -16.70 -8.68
C SER A 148 1.23 -17.02 -9.67
N CYS A 149 1.56 -18.30 -9.86
CA CYS A 149 2.70 -18.74 -10.67
C CYS A 149 2.32 -19.43 -11.97
N TYR A 150 1.03 -19.45 -12.33
CA TYR A 150 0.60 -19.88 -13.65
C TYR A 150 0.91 -18.76 -14.65
N THR A 151 1.58 -19.11 -15.75
CA THR A 151 1.68 -18.25 -16.92
C THR A 151 0.39 -18.37 -17.73
N ASP A 152 -0.22 -17.25 -18.10
CA ASP A 152 -1.30 -17.22 -19.10
C ASP A 152 -0.79 -17.69 -20.48
#